data_AF-A0A4E0QLD5-F1
#
_entry.id   AF-A0A4E0QLD5-F1
#
_cell.length_a   1.000
_cell.length_b   1.000
_cell.length_c   1.000
_cell.angle_alpha   90.00
_cell.angle_beta   90.00
_cell.angle_gamma   90.00
#
_symmetry.space_group_name_H-M   'P 1'
#
loop_
_entity.id
_entity.type
_entity.pdbx_description
1 polymer ?
#
loop_
_entity_poly.entity_id
_entity_poly.type
_entity_poly.pdbx_seq_one_letter_code
_entity_poly.pdbx_strand_id
1 'polypeptide(L)'
;MDIDREIDYLIGHKERHLTQNNNVIPEYLIPCYSRMAAIANLVASKNATMKVIAALLRVCVLDEEEDVRREALLGLVKINPEIAKVALVAGTYDTDYQVRSTAIEELHRLEPTAAIETAKRLKNDEDEMVRDYALGLLGLPHTQQA
;
A
#
# COMPACT_ATOMS: atom_id res chain seq x y z
N MET A 1 -5.88 3.58 -22.48
CA MET A 1 -4.83 3.12 -21.55
C MET A 1 -4.66 1.62 -21.77
N ASP A 2 -3.42 1.17 -21.97
CA ASP A 2 -3.10 -0.24 -22.16
C ASP A 2 -2.81 -0.88 -20.79
N ILE A 3 -3.76 -1.68 -20.29
CA ILE A 3 -3.68 -2.30 -18.96
C ILE A 3 -2.50 -3.26 -18.87
N ASP A 4 -2.23 -4.02 -19.92
CA ASP A 4 -1.17 -5.02 -19.92
C ASP A 4 0.19 -4.34 -19.85
N ARG A 5 0.36 -3.24 -20.58
CA ARG A 5 1.56 -2.40 -20.49
C ARG A 5 1.75 -1.79 -19.11
N GLU A 6 0.69 -1.30 -18.47
CA GLU A 6 0.80 -0.76 -17.10
C GLU A 6 1.14 -1.85 -16.08
N ILE A 7 0.58 -3.05 -16.23
CA ILE A 7 0.95 -4.19 -15.39
C ILE A 7 2.42 -4.57 -15.60
N ASP A 8 2.92 -4.57 -16.84
CA ASP A 8 4.33 -4.84 -17.12
C ASP A 8 5.26 -3.82 -16.43
N TYR A 9 4.89 -2.53 -16.41
CA TYR A 9 5.64 -1.52 -15.65
C TYR A 9 5.56 -1.76 -14.15
N LEU A 10 4.37 -2.08 -13.65
CA LEU A 10 4.11 -2.29 -12.24
C LEU A 10 4.92 -3.47 -11.67
N ILE A 11 5.04 -4.56 -12.41
CA ILE A 11 5.75 -5.77 -11.94
C ILE A 11 7.21 -5.84 -12.38
N GLY A 12 7.73 -4.79 -13.01
CA GLY A 12 9.15 -4.68 -13.41
C GLY A 12 9.53 -5.46 -14.69
N HIS A 13 8.56 -5.89 -15.50
CA HIS A 13 8.84 -6.51 -16.80
C HIS A 13 9.22 -5.49 -17.89
N LYS A 14 8.84 -4.22 -17.68
CA LYS A 14 9.22 -3.10 -18.54
C LYS A 14 9.62 -1.92 -17.69
N GLU A 15 10.45 -1.05 -18.26
CA GLU A 15 10.81 0.24 -17.66
C GLU A 15 10.28 1.38 -18.53
N ARG A 16 9.83 2.47 -17.90
CA ARG A 16 9.46 3.69 -18.62
C ARG A 16 10.73 4.43 -18.99
N HIS A 17 11.10 4.38 -20.26
CA HIS A 17 12.15 5.24 -20.81
C HIS A 17 11.61 6.65 -21.05
N LEU A 18 12.01 7.59 -20.19
CA LEU A 18 11.67 9.00 -20.32
C LEU A 18 12.65 9.67 -21.30
N THR A 19 12.38 9.57 -22.60
CA THR A 19 13.25 10.11 -23.67
C THR A 19 13.41 11.64 -23.65
N GLN A 20 12.58 12.35 -22.88
CA GLN A 20 12.65 13.81 -22.66
C GLN A 20 12.62 14.17 -21.16
N ASN A 21 13.31 13.39 -20.33
CA ASN A 21 13.34 13.64 -18.88
C ASN A 21 14.08 14.94 -18.51
N ASN A 22 15.06 15.39 -19.30
CA ASN A 22 15.88 16.58 -19.00
C ASN A 22 16.42 16.63 -17.55
N ASN A 23 16.69 15.48 -16.94
CA ASN A 23 17.08 15.32 -15.53
C ASN A 23 16.06 15.85 -14.50
N VAL A 24 14.78 15.95 -14.86
CA VAL A 24 13.71 16.30 -13.91
C VAL A 24 13.57 15.21 -12.85
N ILE A 25 13.57 13.95 -13.28
CA ILE A 25 13.58 12.79 -12.38
C ILE A 25 14.98 12.17 -12.43
N PRO A 26 15.72 12.09 -11.31
CA PRO A 26 16.98 11.35 -11.28
C PRO A 26 16.81 9.92 -11.79
N GLU A 27 17.74 9.41 -12.60
CA GLU A 27 17.61 8.10 -13.24
C GLU A 27 17.36 6.95 -12.25
N TYR A 28 17.99 7.01 -11.08
CA TYR A 28 17.82 6.02 -10.03
C TYR A 28 16.41 5.99 -9.41
N LEU A 29 15.59 7.04 -9.59
CA LEU A 29 14.20 7.08 -9.13
C LEU A 29 13.19 6.67 -10.20
N ILE A 30 13.62 6.52 -11.46
CA ILE A 30 12.72 6.16 -12.57
C ILE A 30 11.97 4.85 -12.29
N PRO A 31 12.58 3.78 -11.77
CA PRO A 31 11.87 2.53 -11.49
C PRO A 31 10.72 2.72 -10.49
N CYS A 32 10.98 3.37 -9.35
CA CYS A 32 9.97 3.62 -8.32
C CYS A 32 8.80 4.47 -8.88
N TYR A 33 9.10 5.61 -9.51
CA TYR A 33 8.06 6.47 -10.09
C TYR A 33 7.30 5.81 -11.25
N SER A 34 7.95 4.91 -11.99
CA SER A 34 7.30 4.11 -13.03
C SER A 34 6.22 3.21 -12.44
N ARG A 35 6.53 2.51 -11.33
CA ARG A 35 5.58 1.64 -10.62
C ARG A 35 4.45 2.46 -9.98
N MET A 36 4.76 3.56 -9.28
CA MET A 36 3.75 4.45 -8.70
C MET A 36 2.78 4.98 -9.76
N ALA A 37 3.30 5.42 -10.91
CA ALA A 37 2.46 5.93 -11.98
C ALA A 37 1.65 4.82 -12.67
N ALA A 38 2.15 3.58 -12.70
CA ALA A 38 1.37 2.43 -13.17
C ALA A 38 0.19 2.13 -12.23
N ILE A 39 0.41 2.16 -10.90
CA ILE A 39 -0.68 2.04 -9.90
C ILE A 39 -1.72 3.13 -10.14
N ALA A 40 -1.30 4.39 -10.23
CA ALA A 40 -2.21 5.51 -10.44
C ALA A 40 -3.05 5.35 -11.72
N ASN A 41 -2.43 4.95 -12.82
CA ASN A 41 -3.10 4.71 -14.10
C ASN A 41 -4.13 3.55 -13.98
N LEU A 42 -3.72 2.41 -13.42
CA LEU A 42 -4.58 1.25 -13.23
C LEU A 42 -5.80 1.59 -12.35
N VAL A 43 -5.58 2.29 -11.25
CA VAL A 43 -6.64 2.74 -10.33
C VAL A 43 -7.58 3.76 -11.00
N ALA A 44 -7.04 4.70 -11.78
CA ALA A 44 -7.82 5.72 -12.49
C ALA A 44 -8.68 5.14 -13.62
N SER A 45 -8.25 4.02 -14.20
CA SER A 45 -8.97 3.36 -15.30
C SER A 45 -10.35 2.84 -14.92
N LYS A 46 -10.61 2.65 -13.61
CA LYS A 46 -11.83 2.04 -13.06
C LYS A 46 -12.14 0.64 -13.64
N ASN A 47 -11.16 0.00 -14.28
CA ASN A 47 -11.28 -1.35 -14.82
C ASN A 47 -10.63 -2.35 -13.86
N ALA A 48 -11.35 -2.67 -12.78
CA ALA A 48 -10.91 -3.57 -11.72
C ALA A 48 -10.98 -5.06 -12.15
N THR A 49 -10.33 -5.40 -13.26
CA THR A 49 -10.23 -6.80 -13.69
C THR A 49 -9.47 -7.63 -12.65
N MET A 50 -9.73 -8.93 -12.61
CA MET A 50 -8.99 -9.85 -11.74
C MET A 50 -7.47 -9.76 -11.98
N LYS A 51 -7.05 -9.48 -13.21
CA LYS A 51 -5.64 -9.30 -13.56
C LYS A 51 -5.03 -8.06 -12.89
N VAL A 52 -5.74 -6.93 -12.88
CA VAL A 52 -5.31 -5.71 -12.18
C VAL A 52 -5.25 -5.92 -10.68
N ILE A 53 -6.28 -6.56 -10.11
CA ILE A 53 -6.33 -6.88 -8.68
C ILE A 53 -5.16 -7.78 -8.28
N ALA A 54 -4.90 -8.85 -9.05
CA ALA A 54 -3.78 -9.76 -8.80
C ALA A 54 -2.41 -9.06 -8.90
N ALA A 55 -2.24 -8.16 -9.87
CA ALA A 55 -1.02 -7.37 -10.01
C ALA A 55 -0.79 -6.46 -8.78
N LEU A 56 -1.82 -5.74 -8.32
CA LEU A 56 -1.70 -4.90 -7.13
C LEU A 56 -1.48 -5.72 -5.86
N LEU A 57 -2.15 -6.87 -5.69
CA LEU A 57 -1.92 -7.78 -4.56
C LEU A 57 -0.46 -8.26 -4.50
N ARG A 58 0.12 -8.61 -5.66
CA ARG A 58 1.54 -8.99 -5.74
C ARG A 58 2.43 -7.85 -5.23
N VAL A 59 2.17 -6.63 -5.68
CA VAL A 59 2.99 -5.45 -5.33
C VAL A 59 2.88 -5.10 -3.86
N CYS A 60 1.68 -5.20 -3.25
CA CYS A 60 1.49 -4.95 -1.82
C CYS A 60 2.41 -5.78 -0.92
N VAL A 61 2.87 -6.94 -1.40
CA VAL A 61 3.66 -7.90 -0.61
C VAL A 61 5.12 -7.98 -1.07
N LEU A 62 5.38 -7.79 -2.36
CA LEU A 62 6.68 -8.11 -2.97
C LEU A 62 7.46 -6.92 -3.49
N ASP A 63 6.88 -5.71 -3.54
CA ASP A 63 7.65 -4.55 -3.98
C ASP A 63 8.70 -4.17 -2.94
N GLU A 64 9.89 -3.81 -3.42
CA GLU A 64 11.01 -3.44 -2.56
C GLU A 64 10.78 -2.08 -1.88
N GLU A 65 10.06 -1.17 -2.55
CA GLU A 65 9.84 0.21 -2.09
C GLU A 65 8.55 0.28 -1.26
N GLU A 66 8.66 0.72 -0.01
CA GLU A 66 7.54 0.89 0.93
C GLU A 66 6.44 1.80 0.38
N ASP A 67 6.80 2.89 -0.29
CA ASP A 67 5.87 3.81 -0.92
C ASP A 67 5.04 3.10 -2.01
N VAL A 68 5.67 2.23 -2.80
CA VAL A 68 4.98 1.47 -3.85
C VAL A 68 4.04 0.42 -3.23
N ARG A 69 4.46 -0.26 -2.16
CA ARG A 69 3.58 -1.19 -1.42
C ARG A 69 2.38 -0.47 -0.84
N ARG A 70 2.59 0.69 -0.19
CA ARG A 70 1.55 1.53 0.41
C ARG A 70 0.56 2.04 -0.64
N GLU A 71 1.04 2.57 -1.76
CA GLU A 71 0.16 3.04 -2.84
C GLU A 71 -0.62 1.89 -3.49
N ALA A 72 -0.04 0.69 -3.59
CA ALA A 72 -0.76 -0.49 -4.08
C ALA A 72 -1.90 -0.91 -3.14
N LEU A 73 -1.68 -0.84 -1.82
CA LEU A 73 -2.73 -1.09 -0.81
C LEU A 73 -3.88 -0.08 -0.95
N LEU A 74 -3.57 1.22 -0.99
CA LEU A 74 -4.57 2.27 -1.20
C LEU A 74 -5.31 2.12 -2.53
N GLY A 75 -4.59 1.71 -3.58
CA GLY A 75 -5.14 1.37 -4.88
C GLY A 75 -6.17 0.24 -4.80
N LEU A 76 -5.84 -0.87 -4.12
CA LEU A 76 -6.76 -1.99 -3.90
C LEU A 76 -8.01 -1.56 -3.14
N VAL A 77 -7.84 -0.80 -2.06
CA VAL A 77 -8.97 -0.26 -1.28
C VAL A 77 -9.93 0.52 -2.16
N LYS A 78 -9.42 1.32 -3.10
CA LYS A 78 -10.26 2.13 -4.00
C LYS A 78 -10.98 1.30 -5.07
N ILE A 79 -10.35 0.26 -5.61
CA ILE A 79 -10.91 -0.48 -6.75
C ILE A 79 -11.69 -1.73 -6.35
N ASN A 80 -11.35 -2.36 -5.23
CA ASN A 80 -12.01 -3.55 -4.72
C ASN A 80 -11.83 -3.67 -3.19
N PRO A 81 -12.67 -2.95 -2.39
CA PRO A 81 -12.59 -2.95 -0.93
C PRO A 81 -12.68 -4.35 -0.30
N GLU A 82 -13.45 -5.26 -0.90
CA GLU A 82 -13.62 -6.62 -0.34
C GLU A 82 -12.33 -7.43 -0.40
N ILE A 83 -11.61 -7.39 -1.52
CA ILE A 83 -10.31 -8.06 -1.63
C ILE A 83 -9.23 -7.30 -0.84
N ALA A 84 -9.35 -5.97 -0.74
CA ALA A 84 -8.42 -5.14 0.00
C ALA A 84 -8.32 -5.54 1.49
N LYS A 85 -9.41 -5.99 2.12
CA LYS A 85 -9.41 -6.44 3.54
C LYS A 85 -8.29 -7.46 3.83
N VAL A 86 -8.11 -8.44 2.95
CA VAL A 86 -7.06 -9.47 3.10
C VAL A 86 -5.67 -8.86 2.95
N ALA A 87 -5.48 -7.97 1.96
CA ALA A 87 -4.22 -7.27 1.74
C ALA A 87 -3.87 -6.35 2.91
N LEU A 88 -4.85 -5.66 3.49
CA LEU A 88 -4.69 -4.79 4.65
C LEU A 88 -4.27 -5.58 5.89
N VAL A 89 -4.87 -6.75 6.16
CA VAL A 89 -4.40 -7.61 7.25
C VAL A 89 -2.93 -7.98 7.04
N ALA A 90 -2.51 -8.35 5.83
CA ALA A 90 -1.11 -8.63 5.53
C ALA A 90 -0.21 -7.39 5.69
N GLY A 91 -0.64 -6.22 5.22
CA GLY A 91 0.09 -4.95 5.32
C GLY A 91 0.35 -4.52 6.77
N THR A 92 -0.45 -4.98 7.74
CA THR A 92 -0.18 -4.71 9.16
C THR A 92 1.05 -5.44 9.70
N TYR A 93 1.66 -6.35 8.92
CA TYR A 93 2.91 -7.04 9.23
C TYR A 93 4.10 -6.52 8.40
N ASP A 94 3.92 -5.44 7.64
CA ASP A 94 4.98 -4.88 6.83
C ASP A 94 6.17 -4.40 7.68
N THR A 95 7.37 -4.42 7.13
CA THR A 95 8.57 -3.93 7.81
C THR A 95 8.55 -2.41 7.96
N ASP A 96 7.91 -1.70 7.04
CA ASP A 96 7.79 -0.26 7.10
C ASP A 96 6.56 0.18 7.91
N TYR A 97 6.77 1.14 8.80
CA TYR A 97 5.74 1.61 9.72
C TYR A 97 4.61 2.38 9.01
N GLN A 98 4.89 3.07 7.90
CA GLN A 98 3.87 3.82 7.16
C GLN A 98 2.94 2.86 6.41
N VAL A 99 3.47 1.73 5.93
CA VAL A 99 2.65 0.66 5.37
C VAL A 99 1.77 0.05 6.47
N ARG A 100 2.34 -0.26 7.65
CA ARG A 100 1.59 -0.81 8.79
C ARG A 100 0.47 0.14 9.26
N SER A 101 0.76 1.42 9.43
CA SER A 101 -0.21 2.43 9.88
C SER A 101 -1.34 2.59 8.87
N THR A 102 -1.00 2.78 7.59
CA THR A 102 -1.98 2.85 6.49
C THR A 102 -2.87 1.61 6.47
N ALA A 103 -2.27 0.43 6.67
CA ALA A 103 -3.00 -0.83 6.63
C ALA A 103 -4.02 -0.97 7.76
N ILE A 104 -3.67 -0.63 9.01
CA ILE A 104 -4.63 -0.70 10.12
C ILE A 104 -5.69 0.40 10.06
N GLU A 105 -5.33 1.60 9.59
CA GLU A 105 -6.28 2.70 9.38
C GLU A 105 -7.36 2.32 8.37
N GLU A 106 -6.93 1.78 7.23
CA GLU A 106 -7.83 1.37 6.17
C GLU A 106 -8.62 0.10 6.53
N LEU A 107 -8.01 -0.82 7.28
CA LEU A 107 -8.73 -1.97 7.82
C LEU A 107 -9.81 -1.53 8.81
N HIS A 108 -9.54 -0.55 9.67
CA HIS A 108 -10.54 -0.01 10.58
C HIS A 108 -11.72 0.61 9.83
N ARG A 109 -11.45 1.31 8.73
CA ARG A 109 -12.50 1.87 7.87
C ARG A 109 -13.36 0.81 7.19
N LEU A 110 -12.75 -0.27 6.69
CA LEU A 110 -13.46 -1.29 5.90
C LEU A 110 -14.04 -2.45 6.72
N GLU A 111 -13.38 -2.81 7.82
CA GLU A 111 -13.72 -3.95 8.67
C GLU A 111 -13.30 -3.69 10.13
N PRO A 112 -14.05 -2.85 10.87
CA PRO A 112 -13.69 -2.43 12.23
C PRO A 112 -13.39 -3.59 13.19
N THR A 113 -14.14 -4.69 13.08
CA THR A 113 -13.93 -5.88 13.92
C THR A 113 -12.55 -6.50 13.71
N ALA A 114 -12.11 -6.64 12.46
CA ALA A 114 -10.78 -7.16 12.14
C ALA A 114 -9.67 -6.19 12.58
N ALA A 115 -9.91 -4.88 12.46
CA ALA A 115 -8.98 -3.87 12.94
C ALA A 115 -8.79 -3.90 14.46
N ILE A 116 -9.85 -4.11 15.24
CA ILE A 116 -9.76 -4.25 16.70
C ILE A 116 -8.93 -5.49 17.08
N GLU A 117 -9.13 -6.62 16.41
CA GLU A 117 -8.29 -7.81 16.63
C GLU A 117 -6.83 -7.55 16.26
N THR A 118 -6.59 -6.86 15.15
CA THR A 118 -5.23 -6.46 14.71
C THR A 118 -4.58 -5.51 15.71
N ALA A 119 -5.34 -4.56 16.28
CA ALA A 119 -4.86 -3.60 17.26
C ALA A 119 -4.33 -4.28 18.53
N LYS A 120 -4.90 -5.42 18.94
CA LYS A 120 -4.39 -6.18 20.11
C LYS A 120 -2.94 -6.60 19.95
N ARG A 121 -2.49 -6.85 18.72
CA ARG A 121 -1.09 -7.12 18.37
C ARG A 121 -0.29 -5.81 18.25
N LEU A 122 -0.81 -4.83 17.52
CA LEU A 122 -0.11 -3.57 17.21
C LEU A 122 0.04 -2.61 18.41
N LYS A 123 -0.67 -2.80 19.52
CA LYS A 123 -0.50 -1.98 20.74
C LYS A 123 0.94 -1.96 21.29
N ASN A 124 1.75 -2.94 20.91
CA ASN A 124 3.16 -3.07 21.28
C ASN A 124 4.10 -2.93 20.06
N ASP A 125 3.63 -2.35 18.95
CA ASP A 125 4.46 -2.09 17.77
C ASP A 125 5.72 -1.26 18.12
N GLU A 126 6.80 -1.43 17.38
CA GLU A 126 8.02 -0.66 17.61
C GLU A 126 7.84 0.83 17.28
N ASP A 127 6.97 1.13 16.30
CA ASP A 127 6.71 2.48 15.85
C ASP A 127 5.61 3.15 16.68
N GLU A 128 5.84 4.40 17.06
CA GLU A 128 4.93 5.17 17.90
C GLU A 128 3.58 5.44 17.23
N MET A 129 3.58 5.77 15.94
CA MET A 129 2.37 6.07 15.20
C MET A 129 1.46 4.84 15.10
N VAL A 130 2.06 3.68 14.81
CA VAL A 130 1.33 2.41 14.75
C VAL A 130 0.77 2.00 16.11
N ARG A 131 1.60 2.10 17.18
CA ARG A 131 1.13 1.83 18.55
C ARG A 131 0.00 2.74 18.96
N ASP A 132 0.13 4.03 18.75
CA ASP A 132 -0.85 5.01 19.21
C ASP A 132 -2.19 4.84 18.51
N TYR A 133 -2.17 4.55 17.21
CA TYR A 133 -3.39 4.20 16.50
C TYR A 133 -4.05 2.95 17.11
N ALA A 134 -3.27 1.89 17.37
CA ALA A 134 -3.77 0.66 17.96
C ALA A 134 -4.31 0.84 19.39
N LEU A 135 -3.61 1.61 20.23
CA LEU A 135 -4.08 1.95 21.58
C LEU A 135 -5.39 2.75 21.53
N GLY A 136 -5.49 3.71 20.60
CA GLY A 136 -6.71 4.47 20.33
C GLY A 136 -7.89 3.57 19.95
N LEU A 137 -7.69 2.60 19.06
CA LEU A 137 -8.72 1.62 18.69
C LEU A 137 -9.17 0.76 19.88
N LEU A 138 -8.28 0.50 20.83
CA LEU A 138 -8.56 -0.30 22.03
C LEU A 138 -9.09 0.52 23.21
N GLY A 139 -9.18 1.84 23.08
CA GLY A 139 -9.55 2.74 24.18
C GLY A 139 -8.53 2.75 25.33
N LEU A 140 -7.26 2.48 25.03
CA LEU A 140 -6.17 2.44 25.98
C LEU A 140 -5.40 3.78 25.97
N PRO A 141 -4.78 4.19 27.10
CA PRO A 141 -4.00 5.41 27.14
C PRO A 141 -2.74 5.30 26.27
N HIS A 142 -2.42 6.38 25.55
CA HIS A 142 -1.14 6.52 24.85
C HIS A 142 0.01 6.55 25.85
N THR A 143 1.04 5.75 25.62
CA THR A 143 2.29 5.85 26.39
C THR A 143 3.09 7.04 25.88
N GLN A 144 2.88 8.22 26.48
CA GLN A 144 3.90 9.28 26.42
C GLN A 144 5.15 8.74 27.12
N GLN A 145 6.21 8.50 26.36
CA GLN A 145 7.53 8.23 26.96
C GLN A 145 8.07 9.55 27.51
N ALA A 146 8.47 9.52 28.78
CA ALA A 146 9.14 10.60 29.50
C ALA A 146 10.61 10.75 29.07
#